data_AF-A0A2T2V414-F1
#
_entry.id   AF-A0A2T2V414-F1
#
_cell.length_a   1.000
_cell.length_b   1.000
_cell.length_c   1.000
_cell.angle_alpha   90.00
_cell.angle_beta   90.00
_cell.angle_gamma   90.00
#
_symmetry.space_group_name_H-M   'P 1'
#
loop_
_entity.id
_entity.type
_entity.pdbx_description
1 polymer ?
#
loop_
_entity_poly.entity_id
_entity_poly.type
_entity_poly.pdbx_seq_one_letter_code
_entity_poly.pdbx_strand_id
1 'polypeptide(L)'
;FWAYIAFSQYMLYWYGGIPEETVWFQHRLRGGWAWHSAVLVLFHFLVPFLILLPQITKRSTVVMSVMSVWIIGMHWVDLHWIVLPVIRDGGGFHWLDITCWLGLTGIFAGALMYRLGRHPLVPQNHPYLGESLQFENM
;
A
#
# COMPACT_ATOMS: atom_id res chain seq x y z
N PHE A 1 -8.59 6.55 0.64
CA PHE A 1 -9.54 5.71 -0.08
C PHE A 1 -9.46 4.24 0.33
N TRP A 2 -8.28 3.61 0.34
CA TRP A 2 -8.11 2.20 0.74
C TRP A 2 -8.84 1.83 2.05
N ALA A 3 -8.61 2.58 3.13
CA ALA A 3 -9.23 2.30 4.43
C ALA A 3 -10.76 2.38 4.41
N TYR A 4 -11.32 3.26 3.57
CA TYR A 4 -12.77 3.35 3.38
C TYR A 4 -13.31 2.05 2.78
N ILE A 5 -12.74 1.57 1.67
CA ILE A 5 -13.19 0.32 1.04
C ILE A 5 -12.97 -0.88 1.97
N ALA A 6 -11.79 -0.99 2.58
CA ALA A 6 -11.46 -2.09 3.48
C ALA A 6 -12.41 -2.14 4.70
N PHE A 7 -12.70 -0.98 5.31
CA PHE A 7 -13.63 -0.89 6.42
C PHE A 7 -15.08 -1.13 5.99
N SER A 8 -15.52 -0.54 4.88
CA SER A 8 -16.88 -0.75 4.35
C SER A 8 -17.12 -2.22 4.04
N GLN A 9 -16.14 -2.92 3.46
CA GLN A 9 -16.22 -4.35 3.25
C GLN A 9 -16.37 -5.08 4.60
N TYR A 10 -15.45 -4.88 5.54
CA TYR A 10 -15.54 -5.51 6.86
C TYR A 10 -16.89 -5.27 7.55
N MET A 11 -17.36 -4.02 7.55
CA MET A 11 -18.61 -3.62 8.19
C MET A 11 -19.81 -4.30 7.57
N LEU A 12 -19.88 -4.44 6.23
CA LEU A 12 -20.98 -5.13 5.57
C LEU A 12 -21.00 -6.63 5.89
N TYR A 13 -19.85 -7.30 5.91
CA TYR A 13 -19.76 -8.70 6.30
C TYR A 13 -20.16 -8.91 7.77
N TRP A 14 -19.67 -8.03 8.65
CA TRP A 14 -19.98 -8.10 10.08
C TRP A 14 -21.47 -7.83 10.35
N TYR A 15 -22.05 -6.84 9.67
CA TYR A 15 -23.47 -6.48 9.82
C TYR A 15 -24.40 -7.53 9.22
N GLY A 16 -24.07 -8.07 8.05
CA GLY A 16 -24.87 -9.09 7.37
C GLY A 16 -24.89 -10.43 8.10
N GLY A 17 -23.78 -10.81 8.76
CA GLY A 17 -23.72 -11.96 9.66
C GLY A 17 -23.96 -13.33 9.00
N ILE A 18 -23.92 -13.41 7.67
CA ILE A 18 -24.18 -14.64 6.90
C ILE A 18 -22.98 -15.60 7.12
N PRO A 19 -23.19 -16.80 7.69
CA PRO A 19 -22.09 -17.69 8.09
C PRO A 19 -21.11 -17.97 6.96
N GLU A 20 -21.61 -18.31 5.77
CA GLU A 20 -20.83 -18.67 4.59
C GLU A 20 -19.88 -17.54 4.14
N GLU A 21 -20.29 -16.29 4.31
CA GLU A 21 -19.54 -15.10 3.90
C GLU A 21 -18.57 -14.64 5.00
N THR A 22 -18.93 -14.79 6.27
CA THR A 22 -18.09 -14.36 7.39
C THR A 22 -16.87 -15.25 7.65
N VAL A 23 -16.86 -16.50 7.17
CA VAL A 23 -15.72 -17.43 7.31
C VAL A 23 -14.41 -16.79 6.84
N TRP A 24 -14.45 -16.01 5.75
CA TRP A 24 -13.27 -15.35 5.20
C TRP A 24 -12.59 -14.41 6.20
N PHE A 25 -13.37 -13.62 6.94
CA PHE A 25 -12.86 -12.74 8.00
C PHE A 25 -12.50 -13.53 9.27
N GLN A 26 -13.18 -14.64 9.58
CA GLN A 26 -12.83 -15.47 10.75
C GLN A 26 -11.41 -16.03 10.66
N HIS A 27 -10.97 -16.49 9.48
CA HIS A 27 -9.59 -16.96 9.28
C HIS A 27 -8.54 -15.85 9.47
N ARG A 28 -8.93 -14.58 9.24
CA ARG A 28 -8.04 -13.42 9.28
C ARG A 28 -8.05 -12.67 10.61
N LEU A 29 -9.08 -12.89 11.43
CA LEU A 29 -9.24 -12.29 12.76
C LEU A 29 -8.91 -13.26 13.90
N ARG A 30 -8.46 -14.48 13.59
CA ARG A 30 -8.01 -15.48 14.56
C ARG A 30 -6.55 -15.85 14.36
N GLY A 31 -5.94 -16.43 15.40
CA GLY A 31 -4.55 -16.87 15.38
C GLY A 31 -3.56 -15.74 15.07
N GLY A 32 -2.47 -16.06 14.37
CA GLY A 32 -1.44 -15.08 14.00
C GLY A 32 -1.90 -14.00 13.00
N TRP A 33 -3.00 -14.23 12.28
CA TRP A 33 -3.54 -13.29 11.30
C TRP A 33 -4.28 -12.10 11.96
N ALA A 34 -4.76 -12.26 13.20
CA ALA A 34 -5.33 -11.17 13.97
C ALA A 34 -4.32 -10.03 14.17
N TRP A 35 -3.05 -10.37 14.42
CA TRP A 35 -1.97 -9.40 14.53
C TRP A 35 -1.74 -8.67 13.20
N HIS A 36 -1.76 -9.39 12.08
CA HIS A 36 -1.59 -8.80 10.74
C HIS A 36 -2.73 -7.81 10.43
N SER A 37 -3.97 -8.16 10.77
CA SER A 37 -5.13 -7.27 10.65
C SER A 37 -4.92 -5.97 11.44
N ALA A 38 -4.46 -6.06 12.69
CA ALA A 38 -4.19 -4.89 13.52
C ALA A 38 -3.04 -4.03 12.97
N VAL A 39 -1.97 -4.67 12.49
CA VAL A 39 -0.84 -4.00 11.82
C VAL A 39 -1.32 -3.22 10.59
N LEU A 40 -2.23 -3.77 9.79
CA LEU A 40 -2.79 -3.05 8.64
C LEU A 40 -3.57 -1.81 9.07
N VAL A 41 -4.46 -1.92 10.06
CA VAL A 41 -5.23 -0.77 10.56
C VAL A 41 -4.28 0.34 11.07
N LEU A 42 -3.27 -0.02 11.86
CA LEU A 42 -2.35 0.94 12.45
C LEU A 42 -1.36 1.51 11.45
N PHE A 43 -0.67 0.66 10.69
CA PHE A 43 0.47 1.08 9.89
C PHE A 43 0.16 1.31 8.41
N HIS A 44 -0.90 0.70 7.86
CA HIS A 44 -1.35 0.99 6.51
C HIS A 44 -2.26 2.22 6.47
N PHE A 45 -3.08 2.44 7.51
CA PHE A 45 -4.00 3.58 7.58
C PHE A 45 -3.59 4.64 8.60
N LEU A 46 -3.62 4.32 9.90
CA LEU A 46 -3.56 5.35 10.94
C LEU A 46 -2.25 6.16 10.93
N VAL A 47 -1.11 5.48 10.83
CA VAL A 47 0.21 6.13 10.81
C VAL A 47 0.39 7.03 9.58
N PRO A 48 0.21 6.56 8.33
CA PRO A 48 0.28 7.43 7.17
C PRO A 48 -0.74 8.58 7.22
N PHE A 49 -1.96 8.30 7.70
CA PHE A 49 -3.01 9.31 7.83
C PHE A 49 -2.58 10.44 8.77
N LEU A 50 -2.12 10.11 9.98
CA LEU A 50 -1.71 11.10 10.97
C LEU A 50 -0.47 11.88 10.55
N ILE A 51 0.53 11.20 9.96
CA ILE A 51 1.76 11.84 9.48
C ILE A 51 1.46 12.80 8.31
N LEU A 52 0.60 12.41 7.38
CA LEU A 52 0.29 13.20 6.18
C LEU A 52 -0.92 14.14 6.36
N LEU A 53 -1.50 14.21 7.57
CA LEU A 53 -2.59 15.12 7.87
C LEU A 53 -2.14 16.60 7.75
N PRO A 54 -1.04 17.03 8.41
CA PRO A 54 -0.59 18.43 8.33
C PRO A 54 -0.07 18.79 6.94
N GLN A 55 -0.26 20.04 6.52
CA GLN A 55 0.25 20.52 5.22
C GLN A 55 1.78 20.54 5.16
N ILE A 56 2.44 20.86 6.28
CA ILE A 56 3.91 20.96 6.37
C ILE A 56 4.59 19.63 6.00
N THR A 57 4.05 18.50 6.47
CA THR A 57 4.64 17.18 6.21
C THR A 57 4.48 16.76 4.76
N LYS A 58 3.34 17.12 4.14
CA LYS A 58 3.08 16.90 2.71
C LYS A 58 3.98 17.73 1.78
N ARG A 59 4.50 18.87 2.25
CA ARG A 59 5.45 19.70 1.49
C ARG A 59 6.91 19.28 1.67
N SER A 60 7.20 18.44 2.65
CA SER A 60 8.55 17.92 2.87
C SER A 60 8.84 16.76 1.92
N THR A 61 9.81 16.94 1.02
CA THR A 61 10.27 15.89 0.10
C THR A 61 10.75 14.65 0.86
N VAL A 62 11.47 14.83 1.98
CA VAL A 62 11.95 13.73 2.82
C VAL A 62 10.79 12.92 3.38
N VAL A 63 9.81 13.57 4.00
CA VAL A 63 8.64 12.87 4.58
C VAL A 63 7.85 12.16 3.48
N MET A 64 7.62 12.83 2.35
CA MET A 64 6.91 12.23 1.21
C MET A 64 7.65 11.01 0.66
N SER A 65 8.97 11.07 0.50
CA SER A 65 9.77 9.92 0.03
C SER A 65 9.71 8.74 1.01
N VAL A 66 9.87 8.99 2.31
CA VAL A 66 9.78 7.95 3.35
C VAL A 66 8.39 7.33 3.38
N MET A 67 7.33 8.15 3.36
CA MET A 67 5.94 7.66 3.37
C MET A 67 5.57 6.91 2.08
N SER A 68 6.18 7.27 0.94
CA SER A 68 5.97 6.54 -0.32
C SER A 68 6.52 5.11 -0.23
N VAL A 69 7.75 4.95 0.26
CA VAL A 69 8.35 3.62 0.49
C VAL A 69 7.58 2.85 1.55
N TRP A 70 7.16 3.52 2.63
CA TRP A 70 6.34 2.93 3.68
C TRP A 70 5.03 2.34 3.15
N ILE A 71 4.27 3.11 2.36
CA ILE A 71 2.99 2.66 1.79
C ILE A 71 3.20 1.49 0.85
N ILE A 72 4.27 1.48 0.04
CA ILE A 72 4.61 0.34 -0.82
C ILE A 72 4.86 -0.93 0.01
N GLY A 73 5.63 -0.82 1.10
CA GLY A 73 5.86 -1.94 2.01
C GLY A 73 4.58 -2.43 2.70
N MET A 74 3.74 -1.51 3.17
CA MET A 74 2.47 -1.85 3.79
C MET A 74 1.46 -2.41 2.80
N HIS A 75 1.55 -2.07 1.52
CA HIS A 75 0.74 -2.68 0.48
C HIS A 75 1.15 -4.12 0.19
N TRP A 76 2.45 -4.45 0.30
CA TRP A 76 2.87 -5.85 0.29
C TRP A 76 2.28 -6.63 1.47
N VAL A 77 2.27 -6.06 2.68
CA VAL A 77 1.62 -6.68 3.87
C VAL A 77 0.12 -6.88 3.64
N ASP A 78 -0.55 -5.93 2.99
CA ASP A 78 -1.98 -6.03 2.64
C ASP A 78 -2.24 -7.22 1.70
N LEU A 79 -1.46 -7.34 0.62
CA LEU A 79 -1.55 -8.48 -0.30
C LEU A 79 -1.23 -9.81 0.40
N HIS A 80 -0.25 -9.81 1.30
CA HIS A 80 0.11 -10.98 2.12
C HIS A 80 -1.09 -11.43 2.98
N TRP A 81 -1.76 -10.48 3.64
CA TRP A 81 -2.97 -10.72 4.43
C TRP A 81 -4.19 -11.16 3.59
N ILE A 82 -4.30 -10.70 2.35
CA ILE A 82 -5.37 -11.14 1.43
C ILE A 82 -5.14 -12.60 0.99
N VAL A 83 -3.92 -12.96 0.60
CA VAL A 83 -3.65 -14.22 -0.11
C VAL A 83 -3.33 -15.39 0.82
N LEU A 84 -2.44 -15.21 1.78
CA LEU A 84 -1.83 -16.33 2.50
C LEU A 84 -2.69 -17.03 3.56
N PRO A 85 -3.66 -16.39 4.24
CA PRO A 85 -4.56 -17.11 5.15
C PRO A 85 -5.39 -18.20 4.46
N VAL A 86 -5.48 -18.19 3.12
CA VAL A 86 -6.14 -19.24 2.33
C VAL A 86 -5.27 -20.49 2.19
N ILE A 87 -3.95 -20.33 2.26
CA ILE A 87 -2.97 -21.39 1.97
C ILE A 87 -2.31 -21.91 3.25
N ARG A 88 -2.23 -21.07 4.30
CA ARG A 88 -1.49 -21.35 5.53
C ARG A 88 -2.32 -20.93 6.76
N ASP A 89 -2.42 -21.82 7.74
CA ASP A 89 -3.11 -21.56 9.00
C ASP A 89 -2.30 -20.68 9.98
N GLY A 90 -0.98 -20.58 9.78
CA GLY A 90 -0.07 -19.77 10.60
C GLY A 90 0.29 -18.44 9.93
N GLY A 91 0.12 -17.32 10.65
CA GLY A 91 0.49 -15.96 10.21
C GLY A 91 1.99 -15.68 10.19
N GLY A 92 2.79 -16.59 9.63
CA GLY A 92 4.24 -16.47 9.55
C GLY A 92 4.71 -16.03 8.16
N PHE A 93 5.75 -15.21 8.13
CA PHE A 93 6.48 -14.90 6.89
C PHE A 93 7.43 -16.03 6.52
N HIS A 94 7.41 -16.43 5.26
CA HIS A 94 8.47 -17.25 4.70
C HIS A 94 9.46 -16.36 3.94
N TRP A 95 10.75 -16.66 4.00
CA TRP A 95 11.77 -15.84 3.34
C TRP A 95 11.54 -15.72 1.82
N LEU A 96 10.97 -16.77 1.20
CA LEU A 96 10.56 -16.74 -0.22
C LEU A 96 9.50 -15.67 -0.52
N ASP A 97 8.62 -15.36 0.42
CA ASP A 97 7.58 -14.34 0.24
C ASP A 97 8.24 -12.97 0.02
N ILE A 98 9.33 -12.69 0.75
CA ILE A 98 10.12 -11.46 0.66
C ILE A 98 11.01 -11.46 -0.58
N THR A 99 11.72 -12.55 -0.87
CA THR A 99 12.62 -12.59 -2.03
C THR A 99 11.86 -12.55 -3.35
N CYS A 100 10.67 -13.16 -3.41
CA CYS A 100 9.79 -13.07 -4.57
C CYS A 100 9.37 -11.62 -4.81
N TRP A 101 8.91 -10.94 -3.76
CA TRP A 101 8.52 -9.54 -3.85
C TRP A 101 9.68 -8.64 -4.29
N LEU A 102 10.84 -8.74 -3.63
CA LEU A 102 12.04 -7.99 -3.99
C LEU A 102 12.50 -8.29 -5.42
N GLY A 103 12.44 -9.55 -5.85
CA GLY A 103 12.81 -9.97 -7.20
C GLY A 103 11.91 -9.33 -8.27
N LEU A 104 10.59 -9.38 -8.08
CA LEU A 104 9.63 -8.78 -9.01
C LEU A 104 9.72 -7.25 -9.04
N THR A 105 9.82 -6.61 -7.87
CA THR A 105 10.02 -5.15 -7.77
C THR A 105 11.34 -4.73 -8.40
N GLY A 106 12.41 -5.51 -8.23
CA GLY A 106 13.72 -5.25 -8.85
C GLY A 106 13.69 -5.37 -10.37
N ILE A 107 13.05 -6.40 -10.92
CA ILE A 107 12.87 -6.56 -12.38
C ILE A 107 12.06 -5.38 -12.94
N PHE A 108 10.96 -5.03 -12.28
CA PHE A 108 10.14 -3.89 -12.69
C PHE A 108 10.91 -2.57 -12.65
N ALA A 109 11.61 -2.29 -11.55
CA ALA A 109 12.42 -1.08 -11.39
C ALA A 109 13.56 -1.02 -12.42
N GLY A 110 14.23 -2.13 -12.69
CA GLY A 110 15.26 -2.22 -13.72
C GLY A 110 14.71 -1.93 -15.12
N ALA A 111 13.56 -2.52 -15.48
CA ALA A 111 12.90 -2.26 -16.75
C ALA A 111 12.43 -0.79 -16.87
N LEU A 112 11.91 -0.22 -15.78
CA LEU A 112 11.49 1.18 -15.71
C LEU A 112 12.69 2.12 -15.93
N MET A 113 13.77 1.93 -15.18
CA MET A 113 14.99 2.74 -15.30
C MET A 113 15.61 2.65 -16.69
N TYR A 114 15.61 1.46 -17.28
CA TYR A 114 16.07 1.24 -18.65
C TYR A 114 15.25 2.04 -19.68
N ARG A 115 13.94 2.14 -19.50
CA ARG A 115 13.08 2.97 -20.37
C ARG A 115 13.26 4.46 -20.11
N LEU A 116 13.34 4.86 -18.85
CA LEU A 116 13.53 6.26 -18.46
C LEU A 116 14.88 6.82 -18.95
N GLY A 117 15.94 6.00 -19.00
CA GLY A 117 17.23 6.40 -19.54
C GLY A 117 17.27 6.57 -21.07
N ARG A 118 16.19 6.23 -21.78
CA ARG A 118 16.13 6.23 -23.26
C ARG A 118 15.25 7.31 -23.87
N HIS A 119 14.53 8.05 -23.03
CA HIS A 119 13.62 9.11 -23.46
C HIS A 119 13.78 10.35 -22.58
N PRO A 120 13.46 11.55 -23.08
CA PRO A 120 13.42 12.74 -22.26
C PRO A 120 12.47 12.57 -21.06
N LEU A 121 12.94 12.87 -19.85
CA LEU A 121 12.15 12.73 -18.61
C LEU A 121 11.06 13.80 -18.46
N VAL A 122 11.23 14.94 -19.13
CA VAL A 122 10.28 16.05 -19.15
C VAL A 122 9.70 16.16 -20.55
N PRO A 123 8.36 16.27 -20.71
CA PRO A 123 7.73 16.38 -22.01
C PRO A 123 8.06 17.74 -22.66
N GLN A 124 8.84 17.75 -23.75
CA GLN A 124 9.38 18.98 -24.33
C GLN A 124 8.35 19.86 -25.04
N ASN A 125 7.29 19.27 -25.61
CA ASN A 125 6.32 19.98 -26.47
C ASN A 125 4.92 20.05 -25.85
N HIS A 126 4.81 20.00 -24.52
CA HIS A 126 3.50 20.03 -23.85
C HIS A 126 2.99 21.48 -23.70
N PRO A 127 1.76 21.81 -24.15
CA PRO A 127 1.24 23.19 -24.13
C PRO A 127 1.25 23.84 -22.73
N TYR A 128 1.00 23.06 -21.68
CA TYR A 128 0.91 23.56 -20.30
C TYR A 128 2.21 23.42 -19.48
N LEU A 129 3.35 23.09 -20.12
CA LEU A 129 4.61 22.89 -19.41
C LEU A 129 5.05 24.16 -18.67
N GLY A 130 4.94 25.32 -19.32
CA GLY A 130 5.31 26.61 -18.73
C GLY A 130 4.52 26.93 -17.45
N GLU A 131 3.20 26.74 -17.50
CA GLU A 131 2.32 26.94 -16.33
C GLU A 131 2.65 25.98 -15.18
N SER A 132 2.97 24.72 -15.51
CA SER A 132 3.29 23.69 -14.50
C SER A 132 4.61 23.96 -13.78
N LEU A 133 5.61 24.53 -14.47
CA LEU A 133 6.90 24.88 -13.89
C LEU A 133 6.85 26.11 -12.98
N GLN A 134 5.90 27.02 -13.24
CA GLN A 134 5.69 28.23 -12.44
C GLN A 134 4.66 28.03 -11.32
N PHE A 135 4.03 26.86 -11.25
CA PHE A 135 3.00 26.56 -10.27
C PHE A 135 3.59 26.51 -8.86
N GLU A 136 3.24 27.50 -8.05
CA GLU A 136 3.47 27.49 -6.62
C GLU A 136 2.15 27.25 -5.89
N ASN A 137 2.05 26.13 -5.18
CA ASN A 137 0.92 25.84 -4.32
C ASN A 137 1.12 26.60 -3.00
N MET A 138 0.57 27.82 -2.91
CA MET A 138 0.62 28.67 -1.69
C MET A 138 -0.01 27.99 -0.48
#